data_AF-A0A1Q7HBW1-F1
#
_entry.id   AF-A0A1Q7HBW1-F1
#
_cell.length_a   1.000
_cell.length_b   1.000
_cell.length_c   1.000
_cell.angle_alpha   90.00
_cell.angle_beta   90.00
_cell.angle_gamma   90.00
#
_symmetry.space_group_name_H-M   'P 1'
#
loop_
_entity.id
_entity.type
_entity.pdbx_description
1 polymer ?
#
loop_
_entity_poly.entity_id
_entity_poly.type
_entity_poly.pdbx_seq_one_letter_code
_entity_poly.pdbx_strand_id
1 'polypeptide(L)'
;MKVLIKLLIVALIANGTWRVGTAYMSYYKFKDAVRETTQHRGTKSDAQIHDRVFELANEYDIPVTDENLTITRQEDHTIVDGSYIQPIDIVPTFRYNWPFKVHIDTFVDGGPLPTVR
;
A
#
# COMPACT_ATOMS: atom_id res chain seq x y z
N MET A 1 33.80 -1.08 27.60
CA MET A 1 33.33 0.02 26.72
C MET A 1 33.09 -0.41 25.26
N LYS A 2 34.09 -0.95 24.54
CA LYS A 2 33.98 -1.24 23.09
C LYS A 2 32.83 -2.19 22.72
N VAL A 3 32.57 -3.23 23.53
CA VAL A 3 31.48 -4.19 23.28
C VAL A 3 30.10 -3.54 23.44
N LEU A 4 29.91 -2.71 24.48
CA LEU A 4 28.66 -1.98 24.70
C LEU A 4 28.35 -1.03 23.54
N ILE A 5 29.36 -0.29 23.05
CA ILE A 5 29.20 0.60 21.89
C ILE A 5 28.80 -0.21 20.63
N LYS A 6 29.46 -1.35 20.39
CA LYS A 6 29.09 -2.24 19.27
C LYS A 6 27.66 -2.76 19.38
N LEU A 7 27.23 -3.18 20.57
CA LEU A 7 25.86 -3.64 20.81
C LEU A 7 24.83 -2.53 20.60
N LEU A 8 25.12 -1.30 21.05
CA LEU A 8 24.26 -0.15 20.81
C LEU A 8 24.10 0.14 19.31
N ILE A 9 25.19 0.10 18.55
CA ILE A 9 25.15 0.28 17.09
C ILE A 9 24.31 -0.82 16.43
N VAL A 10 24.52 -2.09 16.82
CA VAL A 10 23.76 -3.23 16.29
C VAL A 10 22.26 -3.10 16.63
N ALA A 11 21.93 -2.73 17.86
CA ALA A 11 20.54 -2.53 18.28
C ALA A 11 19.86 -1.41 17.50
N LEU A 12 20.57 -0.32 17.24
CA LEU A 12 20.07 0.81 16.45
C LEU A 12 19.82 0.41 14.99
N ILE A 13 20.74 -0.32 14.36
CA ILE A 13 20.54 -0.85 13.01
C ILE A 13 19.36 -1.83 12.97
N ALA A 14 19.30 -2.77 13.92
CA ALA A 14 18.21 -3.74 13.99
C ALA A 14 16.84 -3.06 14.16
N ASN A 15 16.76 -2.00 14.97
CA ASN A 15 15.52 -1.24 15.16
C ASN A 15 15.09 -0.53 13.88
N GLY A 16 16.02 0.14 13.18
CA GLY A 16 15.73 0.80 11.90
C GLY A 16 15.28 -0.19 10.84
N THR A 17 15.98 -1.33 10.71
CA THR A 17 15.58 -2.41 9.79
C THR A 17 14.20 -2.98 10.13
N TRP A 18 13.90 -3.17 11.42
CA TRP A 18 12.59 -3.65 11.85
C TRP A 18 11.47 -2.69 11.43
N ARG A 19 11.63 -1.39 11.68
CA ARG A 19 10.64 -0.35 11.30
C ARG A 19 10.40 -0.30 9.79
N VAL A 20 11.47 -0.32 8.99
CA VAL A 20 11.38 -0.37 7.53
C VAL A 20 10.70 -1.66 7.07
N GLY A 21 11.10 -2.81 7.64
CA GLY A 21 10.52 -4.11 7.32
C GLY A 21 9.01 -4.16 7.60
N THR A 22 8.57 -3.63 8.74
CA THR A 22 7.14 -3.55 9.06
C THR A 22 6.36 -2.66 8.08
N ALA A 23 6.95 -1.53 7.65
CA ALA A 23 6.33 -0.66 6.64
C ALA A 23 6.17 -1.36 5.28
N TYR A 24 7.20 -2.09 4.83
CA TYR A 24 7.12 -2.89 3.62
C TYR A 24 6.09 -4.02 3.75
N MET A 25 5.98 -4.65 4.92
CA MET A 25 4.98 -5.69 5.16
C MET A 25 3.55 -5.15 5.00
N SER A 26 3.23 -4.00 5.59
CA SER A 26 1.94 -3.33 5.40
C SER A 26 1.69 -2.97 3.93
N TYR A 27 2.69 -2.40 3.26
CA TYR A 27 2.62 -2.07 1.83
C TYR A 27 2.31 -3.29 0.96
N TYR A 28 2.97 -4.43 1.20
CA TYR A 28 2.71 -5.66 0.43
C TYR A 28 1.32 -6.23 0.71
N LYS A 29 0.90 -6.28 1.99
CA LYS A 29 -0.45 -6.73 2.37
C LYS A 29 -1.53 -5.87 1.74
N PHE A 30 -1.35 -4.55 1.72
CA PHE A 30 -2.25 -3.63 1.04
C PHE A 30 -2.35 -3.96 -0.45
N LYS A 31 -1.22 -4.11 -1.14
CA LYS A 31 -1.23 -4.44 -2.58
C LYS A 31 -1.91 -5.76 -2.88
N ASP A 32 -1.66 -6.78 -2.07
CA ASP A 32 -2.25 -8.10 -2.23
C ASP A 32 -3.76 -8.07 -1.98
N ALA A 33 -4.21 -7.37 -0.92
CA ALA A 33 -5.64 -7.22 -0.61
C ALA A 33 -6.39 -6.40 -1.66
N VAL A 34 -5.78 -5.34 -2.19
CA VAL A 34 -6.33 -4.55 -3.29
C VAL A 34 -6.45 -5.43 -4.53
N ARG A 35 -5.40 -6.16 -4.90
CA ARG A 35 -5.41 -7.09 -6.03
C ARG A 35 -6.53 -8.13 -5.91
N GLU A 36 -6.67 -8.76 -4.75
CA GLU A 36 -7.72 -9.74 -4.51
C GLU A 36 -9.11 -9.12 -4.66
N THR A 37 -9.29 -7.91 -4.12
CA THR A 37 -10.55 -7.15 -4.16
C THR A 37 -10.93 -6.74 -5.59
N THR A 38 -9.97 -6.28 -6.39
CA THR A 38 -10.21 -5.83 -7.77
C THR A 38 -10.35 -6.99 -8.74
N GLN A 39 -9.61 -8.08 -8.54
CA GLN A 39 -9.73 -9.30 -9.34
C GLN A 39 -11.09 -10.00 -9.09
N HIS A 40 -11.50 -10.13 -7.83
CA HIS A 40 -12.78 -10.75 -7.44
C HIS A 40 -13.84 -9.69 -7.14
N ARG A 41 -13.97 -8.68 -8.01
CA ARG A 41 -14.91 -7.58 -7.80
C ARG A 41 -16.37 -8.05 -7.80
N GLY A 42 -16.68 -9.12 -8.53
CA GLY A 42 -18.05 -9.61 -8.73
C GLY A 42 -18.96 -8.52 -9.30
N THR A 43 -20.08 -8.24 -8.62
CA THR A 43 -21.06 -7.22 -9.02
C THR A 43 -20.82 -5.84 -8.39
N LYS A 44 -19.68 -5.61 -7.71
CA LYS A 44 -19.39 -4.33 -7.04
C LYS A 44 -19.18 -3.22 -8.05
N SER A 45 -19.81 -2.06 -7.83
CA SER A 45 -19.63 -0.85 -8.63
C SER A 45 -18.23 -0.25 -8.47
N ASP A 46 -17.86 0.72 -9.31
CA ASP A 46 -16.59 1.43 -9.18
C ASP A 46 -16.48 2.20 -7.87
N ALA A 47 -17.57 2.83 -7.41
CA ALA A 47 -17.61 3.50 -6.11
C ALA A 47 -17.39 2.52 -4.95
N GLN A 48 -18.01 1.33 -5.00
CA GLN A 48 -17.81 0.31 -3.96
C GLN A 48 -16.40 -0.27 -3.91
N ILE A 49 -15.73 -0.39 -5.07
CA ILE A 49 -14.32 -0.79 -5.13
C ILE A 49 -13.42 0.32 -4.63
N HIS A 50 -13.69 1.56 -5.00
CA HIS A 50 -12.97 2.73 -4.49
C HIS A 50 -13.05 2.79 -2.96
N ASP A 51 -14.26 2.82 -2.39
CA ASP A 51 -14.46 2.84 -0.94
C ASP A 51 -13.72 1.69 -0.23
N ARG A 52 -13.78 0.48 -0.80
CA ARG A 52 -13.11 -0.69 -0.23
C ARG A 52 -11.58 -0.58 -0.28
N VAL A 53 -11.00 -0.03 -1.35
CA VAL A 53 -9.56 0.18 -1.45
C VAL A 53 -9.10 1.21 -0.41
N PHE A 54 -9.86 2.27 -0.18
CA PHE A 54 -9.56 3.25 0.87
C PHE A 54 -9.76 2.69 2.28
N GLU A 55 -10.73 1.79 2.48
CA GLU A 55 -10.87 1.04 3.73
C GLU A 55 -9.64 0.15 4.00
N LEU A 56 -9.17 -0.59 2.99
CA LEU A 56 -7.95 -1.41 3.07
C LEU A 56 -6.70 -0.56 3.33
N ALA A 57 -6.63 0.63 2.73
CA ALA A 57 -5.55 1.56 3.01
C ALA A 57 -5.51 1.94 4.49
N ASN A 58 -6.66 2.26 5.08
CA ASN A 58 -6.77 2.54 6.51
C ASN A 58 -6.43 1.30 7.37
N GLU A 59 -6.90 0.11 6.98
CA GLU A 59 -6.62 -1.15 7.70
C GLU A 59 -5.11 -1.47 7.78
N TYR A 60 -4.36 -1.12 6.73
CA TYR A 60 -2.91 -1.35 6.67
C TYR A 60 -2.07 -0.11 6.98
N ASP A 61 -2.65 0.95 7.54
CA ASP A 61 -1.98 2.21 7.89
C ASP A 61 -1.23 2.85 6.70
N ILE A 62 -1.83 2.79 5.51
CA ILE A 62 -1.29 3.33 4.27
C ILE A 62 -1.83 4.77 4.07
N PRO A 63 -0.97 5.81 4.07
CA PRO A 63 -1.39 7.20 4.02
C PRO A 63 -1.72 7.66 2.59
N VAL A 64 -2.72 7.02 1.97
CA VAL A 64 -3.22 7.39 0.65
C VAL A 64 -4.47 8.25 0.74
N THR A 65 -4.64 9.14 -0.23
CA THR A 65 -5.76 10.05 -0.41
C THR A 65 -6.16 10.04 -1.88
N ASP A 66 -7.35 10.57 -2.21
CA ASP A 66 -7.78 10.73 -3.61
C ASP A 66 -6.80 11.58 -4.46
N GLU A 67 -5.93 12.37 -3.83
CA GLU A 67 -4.91 13.17 -4.51
C GLU A 67 -3.68 12.35 -4.94
N ASN A 68 -3.43 11.23 -4.27
CA ASN A 68 -2.19 10.47 -4.43
C ASN A 68 -2.39 9.00 -4.86
N LEU A 69 -3.65 8.56 -4.90
CA LEU A 69 -4.07 7.24 -5.36
C LEU A 69 -5.31 7.37 -6.26
N THR A 70 -5.18 6.86 -7.48
CA THR A 70 -6.22 6.87 -8.49
C THR A 70 -6.62 5.43 -8.80
N ILE A 71 -7.93 5.18 -8.82
CA ILE A 71 -8.52 3.88 -9.15
C ILE A 71 -9.34 4.07 -10.42
N THR A 72 -8.93 3.40 -11.50
CA THR A 72 -9.62 3.48 -12.79
C THR A 72 -9.97 2.10 -13.30
N ARG A 73 -11.16 1.99 -13.90
CA ARG A 73 -11.56 0.79 -14.64
C ARG A 73 -11.33 1.04 -16.12
N GLN A 74 -10.65 0.11 -16.79
CA GLN A 74 -10.43 0.12 -18.23
C GLN A 74 -10.87 -1.23 -18.78
N GLU A 75 -12.04 -1.27 -19.43
CA GLU A 75 -12.61 -2.49 -20.01
C GLU A 75 -12.74 -3.65 -18.98
N ASP A 76 -11.88 -4.65 -19.11
CA ASP A 76 -11.72 -5.84 -18.28
C ASP A 76 -10.61 -5.71 -17.23
N HIS A 77 -9.97 -4.55 -17.13
CA HIS A 77 -8.91 -4.27 -16.17
C HIS A 77 -9.34 -3.22 -15.12
N THR A 78 -8.82 -3.38 -13.90
CA THR A 78 -8.84 -2.35 -12.86
C THR A 78 -7.41 -1.96 -12.55
N ILE A 79 -7.11 -0.68 -12.75
CA ILE A 79 -5.80 -0.08 -12.55
C ILE A 79 -5.84 0.79 -11.29
N VAL A 80 -4.98 0.47 -10.34
CA VAL A 80 -4.75 1.24 -9.12
C VAL A 80 -3.34 1.79 -9.15
N ASP A 81 -3.25 3.10 -9.32
CA ASP A 81 -2.00 3.83 -9.50
C ASP A 81 -1.86 4.94 -8.48
N GLY A 82 -0.70 5.03 -7.85
CA GLY A 82 -0.45 6.07 -6.86
C GLY A 82 0.95 6.07 -6.29
N SER A 83 1.25 7.09 -5.51
CA SER A 83 2.48 7.15 -4.73
C SER A 83 2.28 7.98 -3.49
N TYR A 84 2.82 7.51 -2.37
CA TYR A 84 2.73 8.21 -1.10
C TYR A 84 4.10 8.22 -0.41
N ILE A 85 4.24 9.13 0.56
CA ILE A 85 5.43 9.24 1.38
C ILE A 85 5.07 8.83 2.80
N GLN A 86 5.80 7.88 3.35
CA GLN A 86 5.64 7.46 4.73
C GLN A 86 6.88 7.84 5.55
N PRO A 87 6.74 8.67 6.59
CA PRO A 87 7.86 8.97 7.48
C PRO A 87 8.18 7.74 8.33
N ILE A 88 9.41 7.24 8.23
CA ILE A 88 9.90 6.11 9.03
C ILE A 88 10.99 6.61 9.97
N ASP A 89 10.81 6.37 11.27
CA ASP A 89 11.85 6.60 12.28
C ASP A 89 12.96 5.53 12.11
N ILE A 90 14.04 5.89 11.40
CA ILE A 90 15.18 4.98 11.18
C ILE A 90 16.03 4.89 12.45
N VAL A 91 16.18 6.02 13.15
CA VAL A 91 16.78 6.12 14.48
C VAL A 91 15.99 7.11 15.32
N PRO A 92 16.08 7.10 16.66
CA PRO A 92 15.24 7.95 17.53
C PRO A 92 15.25 9.45 17.22
N THR A 93 16.32 9.97 16.60
CA THR A 93 16.48 11.40 16.27
C THR A 93 16.28 11.70 14.77
N PHE A 94 16.08 10.70 13.91
CA PHE A 94 16.04 10.91 12.46
C PHE A 94 14.89 10.14 11.79
N ARG A 95 14.01 10.92 11.15
CA ARG A 95 12.93 10.45 10.29
C ARG A 95 13.34 10.53 8.84
N TYR A 96 13.15 9.45 8.11
CA TYR A 96 13.33 9.42 6.67
C TYR A 96 11.98 9.32 5.97
N ASN A 97 11.75 10.22 5.01
CA ASN A 97 10.56 10.23 4.17
C ASN A 97 10.68 9.16 3.09
N TRP A 98 10.13 7.98 3.36
CA TRP A 98 10.25 6.83 2.47
C TRP A 98 9.17 6.88 1.37
N PRO A 99 9.56 6.95 0.08
CA PRO A 99 8.59 6.95 -1.00
C PRO A 99 8.13 5.52 -1.32
N PHE A 100 6.82 5.32 -1.39
CA PHE A 100 6.20 4.09 -1.87
C PHE A 100 5.41 4.36 -3.14
N LYS A 101 5.58 3.49 -4.14
CA LYS A 101 4.83 3.53 -5.40
C LYS A 101 3.86 2.37 -5.44
N VAL A 102 2.59 2.64 -5.68
CA VAL A 102 1.55 1.64 -5.87
C VAL A 102 1.23 1.61 -7.36
N HIS A 103 1.40 0.44 -7.95
CA HIS A 103 0.91 0.15 -9.29
C HIS A 103 0.39 -1.28 -9.24
N ILE A 104 -0.90 -1.42 -9.52
CA ILE A 104 -1.61 -2.70 -9.53
C ILE A 104 -2.48 -2.69 -10.78
N ASP A 105 -2.20 -3.62 -11.67
CA ASP A 105 -3.05 -3.94 -12.80
C ASP A 105 -3.67 -5.32 -12.53
N THR A 106 -4.98 -5.39 -12.61
CA THR A 106 -5.74 -6.61 -12.37
C THR A 106 -6.79 -6.82 -13.43
N PHE A 107 -6.75 -8.01 -14.03
CA PHE A 107 -7.83 -8.52 -14.85
C PHE A 107 -9.04 -8.84 -13.96
N VAL A 108 -10.22 -8.38 -14.38
CA VAL A 108 -11.50 -8.60 -13.72
C VAL A 108 -12.12 -9.87 -14.29
N ASP A 109 -12.21 -10.91 -13.48
CA ASP A 109 -12.85 -12.16 -13.88
C ASP A 109 -14.38 -12.01 -13.83
N GLY A 110 -14.98 -11.48 -14.90
CA GLY A 110 -16.42 -11.22 -14.91
C GLY A 110 -16.97 -10.33 -16.02
N GLY A 111 -16.68 -10.63 -17.30
CA GLY A 111 -17.45 -10.18 -18.48
C GLY A 111 -17.56 -8.66 -18.74
N PRO A 112 -18.05 -8.25 -19.92
CA PRO A 112 -18.02 -6.85 -20.35
C PRO A 112 -18.94 -5.96 -19.49
N LEU A 113 -18.60 -4.67 -19.45
CA LEU A 113 -19.32 -3.60 -18.74
C LEU A 113 -20.85 -3.72 -18.89
N PRO A 114 -21.64 -3.59 -17.81
CA PRO A 114 -23.05 -3.28 -17.98
C PRO A 114 -23.14 -1.93 -18.68
N THR A 115 -23.62 -1.95 -19.92
CA THR A 115 -23.95 -0.74 -20.66
C THR A 115 -25.02 0.00 -19.87
N VAL A 116 -24.68 1.18 -19.37
CA VAL A 116 -25.67 2.12 -18.85
C VAL A 116 -26.60 2.45 -20.02
N ARG A 117 -27.79 1.87 -20.01
CA ARG A 117 -28.91 2.27 -20.86
C ARG A 117 -29.78 3.27 -20.12
#